data_AF-D6YB51-F1
#
_entry.id   AF-D6YB51-F1
#
_cell.length_a   1.000
_cell.length_b   1.000
_cell.length_c   1.000
_cell.angle_alpha   90.00
_cell.angle_beta   90.00
_cell.angle_gamma   90.00
#
_symmetry.space_group_name_H-M   'P 1'
#
loop_
_entity.id
_entity.type
_entity.pdbx_description
1 polymer ?
#
loop_
_entity_poly.entity_id
_entity_poly.type
_entity_poly.pdbx_seq_one_letter_code
_entity_poly.pdbx_strand_id
1 'polypeptide(L)'
;MTAIDSERRMGEARRLAEHGDLEAAAAILAEIAADESAADREEAALGLSVLAERMAERALEEGDPERAADVLRAALAVESVADRARLRVLLGIAHLELACREFAGALPDGGGGEGDAETGALAIELLARTLPLRGRDADAAAVWRYGLGHPDPELAAQVRLRLGRDVRPMVEVGED
;
A
#
# COMPACT_ATOMS: atom_id res chain seq x y z
N MET A 1 -24.80 -0.61 22.63
CA MET A 1 -25.93 -1.01 21.74
C MET A 1 -26.71 -2.18 22.36
N THR A 2 -27.96 -2.47 22.00
CA THR A 2 -28.64 -3.71 22.49
C THR A 2 -28.32 -4.88 21.57
N ALA A 3 -28.35 -6.12 22.08
CA ALA A 3 -28.08 -7.32 21.27
C ALA A 3 -29.04 -7.46 20.07
N ILE A 4 -30.32 -7.15 20.26
CA ILE A 4 -31.32 -7.18 19.18
C ILE A 4 -31.01 -6.13 18.09
N ASP A 5 -30.45 -4.97 18.47
CA ASP A 5 -30.06 -3.95 17.50
C ASP A 5 -28.77 -4.33 16.76
N SER A 6 -27.77 -4.92 17.44
CA SER A 6 -26.55 -5.39 16.78
C SER A 6 -26.84 -6.52 15.78
N GLU A 7 -27.66 -7.50 16.14
CA GLU A 7 -28.07 -8.59 15.22
C GLU A 7 -28.78 -8.06 13.96
N ARG A 8 -29.71 -7.11 14.12
CA ARG A 8 -30.42 -6.49 12.99
C ARG A 8 -29.46 -5.78 12.05
N ARG A 9 -28.50 -5.04 12.61
CA ARG A 9 -27.49 -4.29 11.85
C ARG A 9 -26.48 -5.21 11.17
N MET A 10 -26.08 -6.31 11.80
CA MET A 10 -25.27 -7.36 11.17
C MET A 10 -25.97 -7.94 9.93
N GLY A 11 -27.27 -8.23 10.05
CA GLY A 11 -28.09 -8.68 8.92
C GLY A 11 -28.20 -7.65 7.79
N GLU A 12 -28.21 -6.36 8.12
CA GLU A 12 -28.20 -5.27 7.14
C GLU A 12 -26.86 -5.16 6.41
N ALA A 13 -25.75 -5.17 7.15
CA ALA A 13 -24.40 -5.16 6.57
C ALA A 13 -24.21 -6.34 5.59
N ARG A 14 -24.68 -7.53 5.96
CA ARG A 14 -24.62 -8.71 5.08
C ARG A 14 -25.40 -8.50 3.79
N ARG A 15 -26.64 -7.99 3.86
CA ARG A 15 -27.43 -7.69 2.67
C ARG A 15 -26.74 -6.68 1.76
N LEU A 16 -26.19 -5.61 2.32
CA LEU A 16 -25.45 -4.61 1.54
C LEU A 16 -24.24 -5.24 0.82
N ALA A 17 -23.46 -6.06 1.54
CA ALA A 17 -22.32 -6.76 0.95
C ALA A 17 -22.73 -7.72 -0.19
N GLU A 18 -23.84 -8.45 -0.02
CA GLU A 18 -24.40 -9.34 -1.04
C GLU A 18 -24.86 -8.59 -2.31
N HIS A 19 -25.32 -7.34 -2.16
CA HIS A 19 -25.71 -6.47 -3.27
C HIS A 19 -24.53 -5.65 -3.83
N GLY A 20 -23.32 -5.82 -3.28
CA GLY A 20 -22.10 -5.17 -3.74
C GLY A 20 -21.84 -3.78 -3.15
N ASP A 21 -22.66 -3.31 -2.23
CA ASP A 21 -22.42 -2.06 -1.49
C ASP A 21 -21.47 -2.32 -0.31
N LEU A 22 -20.21 -2.55 -0.66
CA LEU A 22 -19.17 -2.91 0.30
C LEU A 22 -18.82 -1.77 1.26
N GLU A 23 -18.91 -0.51 0.79
CA GLU A 23 -18.63 0.67 1.60
C GLU A 23 -19.68 0.83 2.71
N ALA A 24 -20.98 0.77 2.36
CA ALA A 24 -22.03 0.88 3.36
C ALA A 24 -22.01 -0.31 4.33
N ALA A 25 -21.75 -1.52 3.84
CA ALA A 25 -21.58 -2.69 4.69
C ALA A 25 -20.41 -2.54 5.68
N ALA A 26 -19.26 -2.06 5.21
CA ALA A 26 -18.08 -1.83 6.04
C ALA A 26 -18.33 -0.75 7.10
N ALA A 27 -19.05 0.33 6.77
CA ALA A 27 -19.40 1.37 7.73
C ALA A 27 -20.22 0.81 8.91
N ILE A 28 -21.24 -0.02 8.63
CA ILE A 28 -22.04 -0.66 9.68
C ILE A 28 -21.17 -1.57 10.56
N LEU A 29 -20.32 -2.39 9.94
CA LEU A 29 -19.44 -3.31 10.67
C LEU A 29 -18.42 -2.56 11.54
N ALA A 30 -17.88 -1.44 11.06
CA ALA A 30 -16.97 -0.59 11.83
C ALA A 30 -17.64 -0.01 13.08
N GLU A 31 -18.88 0.47 12.97
CA GLU A 31 -19.62 0.97 14.13
C GLU A 31 -19.88 -0.12 15.18
N ILE A 32 -20.25 -1.33 14.76
CA ILE A 32 -20.47 -2.47 15.68
C ILE A 32 -19.14 -2.92 16.30
N ALA A 33 -18.08 -3.01 15.51
CA ALA A 33 -16.75 -3.45 15.95
C ALA A 33 -16.08 -2.45 16.91
N ALA A 34 -16.44 -1.17 16.83
CA ALA A 34 -15.97 -0.11 17.72
C ALA A 34 -16.75 -0.02 19.05
N ASP A 35 -17.99 -0.52 19.11
CA ASP A 35 -18.76 -0.57 20.35
C ASP A 35 -18.31 -1.75 21.23
N GLU A 36 -17.56 -1.46 22.29
CA GLU A 36 -17.09 -2.46 23.27
C GLU A 36 -18.22 -3.23 23.95
N SER A 37 -19.44 -2.68 23.98
CA SER A 37 -20.62 -3.31 24.57
C SER A 37 -21.42 -4.18 23.59
N ALA A 38 -21.09 -4.15 22.29
CA ALA A 38 -21.81 -4.92 21.28
C ALA A 38 -21.52 -6.42 21.40
N ALA A 39 -22.57 -7.23 21.46
CA ALA A 39 -22.44 -8.69 21.52
C ALA A 39 -21.73 -9.26 20.28
N ASP A 40 -21.99 -8.68 19.11
CA ASP A 40 -21.45 -9.14 17.83
C ASP A 40 -20.13 -8.44 17.45
N ARG A 41 -19.46 -7.78 18.40
CA ARG A 41 -18.25 -6.96 18.14
C ARG A 41 -17.15 -7.74 17.40
N GLU A 42 -16.85 -8.97 17.83
CA GLU A 42 -15.80 -9.78 17.22
C GLU A 42 -16.17 -10.25 15.81
N GLU A 43 -17.43 -10.63 15.60
CA GLU A 43 -17.94 -11.01 14.28
C GLU A 43 -17.92 -9.81 13.32
N ALA A 44 -18.34 -8.64 13.81
CA ALA A 44 -18.27 -7.40 13.05
C ALA A 44 -16.83 -7.03 12.66
N ALA A 45 -15.87 -7.19 13.59
CA ALA A 45 -14.45 -6.95 13.31
C ALA A 45 -13.89 -7.90 12.25
N LEU A 46 -14.29 -9.17 12.26
CA LEU A 46 -13.93 -10.14 11.21
C LEU A 46 -14.55 -9.75 9.87
N GLY A 47 -15.84 -9.42 9.85
CA GLY A 47 -16.54 -8.97 8.64
C GLY A 47 -15.90 -7.71 8.04
N LEU A 48 -15.60 -6.71 8.88
CA LEU A 48 -14.91 -5.49 8.45
C LEU A 48 -13.56 -5.80 7.83
N SER A 49 -12.78 -6.70 8.45
CA SER A 49 -11.47 -7.09 7.93
C SER A 49 -11.57 -7.69 6.53
N VAL A 50 -12.53 -8.60 6.31
CA VAL A 50 -12.75 -9.24 5.01
C VAL A 50 -13.19 -8.23 3.93
N LEU A 51 -14.10 -7.31 4.27
CA LEU A 51 -14.54 -6.29 3.32
C LEU A 51 -13.43 -5.30 2.99
N ALA A 52 -12.68 -4.84 3.98
CA ALA A 52 -11.56 -3.93 3.79
C ALA A 52 -10.46 -4.56 2.90
N GLU A 53 -10.13 -5.83 3.13
CA GLU A 53 -9.21 -6.59 2.27
C GLU A 53 -9.69 -6.61 0.82
N ARG A 54 -10.94 -7.03 0.57
CA ARG A 54 -11.51 -7.11 -0.78
C ARG A 54 -11.55 -5.76 -1.49
N MET A 55 -11.93 -4.69 -0.78
CA MET A 55 -11.99 -3.34 -1.33
C MET A 55 -10.59 -2.82 -1.67
N ALA A 56 -9.60 -3.08 -0.82
CA ALA A 56 -8.23 -2.66 -1.03
C ALA A 56 -7.56 -3.41 -2.19
N GLU A 57 -7.74 -4.73 -2.26
CA GLU A 57 -7.24 -5.54 -3.38
C GLU A 57 -7.80 -5.07 -4.71
N ARG A 58 -9.12 -4.83 -4.77
CA ARG A 58 -9.77 -4.28 -5.96
C ARG A 58 -9.22 -2.90 -6.34
N ALA A 59 -9.06 -1.99 -5.37
CA ALA A 59 -8.51 -0.67 -5.63
C ALA A 59 -7.06 -0.75 -6.16
N LEU A 60 -6.25 -1.66 -5.62
CA LEU A 60 -4.89 -1.90 -6.12
C LEU A 60 -4.88 -2.48 -7.55
N GLU A 61 -5.78 -3.40 -7.87
CA GLU A 61 -5.96 -3.93 -9.23
C GLU A 61 -6.38 -2.84 -10.23
N GLU A 62 -7.20 -1.89 -9.77
CA GLU A 62 -7.65 -0.73 -10.55
C GLU A 62 -6.58 0.39 -10.63
N GLY A 63 -5.45 0.24 -9.93
CA GLY A 63 -4.35 1.22 -9.92
C GLY A 63 -4.60 2.44 -9.02
N ASP A 64 -5.47 2.31 -8.01
CA ASP A 64 -5.84 3.34 -7.04
C ASP A 64 -5.30 2.98 -5.62
N PRO A 65 -3.99 3.14 -5.39
CA PRO A 65 -3.38 2.85 -4.10
C PRO A 65 -3.77 3.86 -3.00
N GLU A 66 -4.16 5.09 -3.34
CA GLU A 66 -4.72 6.04 -2.38
C GLU A 66 -6.00 5.50 -1.74
N ARG A 67 -6.96 5.08 -2.58
CA ARG A 67 -8.21 4.47 -2.11
C ARG A 67 -7.96 3.21 -1.31
N ALA A 68 -7.04 2.36 -1.75
CA ALA A 68 -6.65 1.17 -0.98
C ALA A 68 -6.13 1.55 0.41
N ALA A 69 -5.21 2.52 0.49
CA ALA A 69 -4.64 2.97 1.76
C ALA A 69 -5.68 3.60 2.67
N ASP A 70 -6.63 4.38 2.14
CA ASP A 70 -7.69 5.01 2.91
C ASP A 70 -8.64 3.98 3.54
N VAL A 71 -9.08 3.00 2.76
CA VAL A 71 -9.93 1.89 3.25
C VAL A 71 -9.24 1.12 4.36
N LEU A 72 -7.97 0.77 4.17
CA LEU A 72 -7.19 0.00 5.14
C LEU A 72 -6.91 0.81 6.42
N ARG A 73 -6.59 2.09 6.30
CA ARG A 73 -6.41 2.99 7.46
C ARG A 73 -7.70 3.13 8.27
N ALA A 74 -8.84 3.28 7.59
CA ALA A 74 -10.15 3.36 8.25
C ALA A 74 -10.47 2.07 9.03
N ALA A 75 -10.23 0.90 8.45
CA ALA A 75 -10.45 -0.38 9.13
C ALA A 75 -9.49 -0.58 10.31
N LEU A 76 -8.19 -0.31 10.12
CA LEU A 76 -7.16 -0.47 11.15
C LEU A 76 -7.28 0.54 12.30
N ALA A 77 -8.04 1.63 12.13
CA ALA A 77 -8.35 2.57 13.19
C ALA A 77 -9.37 2.00 14.21
N VAL A 78 -10.06 0.91 13.89
CA VAL A 78 -10.94 0.20 14.83
C VAL A 78 -10.09 -0.74 15.69
N GLU A 79 -10.11 -0.56 17.01
CA GLU A 79 -9.25 -1.27 17.97
C GLU A 79 -9.30 -2.81 17.80
N SER A 80 -10.49 -3.37 17.59
CA SER A 80 -10.69 -4.82 17.37
C SER A 80 -10.14 -5.36 16.04
N VAL A 81 -9.65 -4.47 15.17
CA VAL A 81 -9.10 -4.74 13.83
C VAL A 81 -7.63 -4.28 13.72
N ALA A 82 -7.13 -3.47 14.65
CA ALA A 82 -5.81 -2.86 14.57
C ALA A 82 -4.68 -3.85 14.28
N ASP A 83 -4.72 -5.06 14.86
CA ASP A 83 -3.63 -6.05 14.72
C ASP A 83 -3.84 -7.08 13.61
N ARG A 84 -4.74 -6.82 12.66
CA ARG A 84 -4.95 -7.70 11.50
C ARG A 84 -3.75 -7.60 10.55
N ALA A 85 -2.82 -8.55 10.69
CA ALA A 85 -1.58 -8.60 9.93
C ALA A 85 -1.77 -8.48 8.41
N ARG A 86 -2.80 -9.14 7.85
CA ARG A 86 -3.11 -9.07 6.42
C ARG A 86 -3.42 -7.65 5.94
N LEU A 87 -4.22 -6.89 6.69
CA LEU A 87 -4.54 -5.49 6.36
C LEU A 87 -3.31 -4.60 6.44
N ARG A 88 -2.44 -4.82 7.45
CA ARG A 88 -1.16 -4.08 7.55
C ARG A 88 -0.24 -4.37 6.37
N VAL A 89 -0.18 -5.61 5.89
CA VAL A 89 0.60 -5.98 4.69
C VAL A 89 0.02 -5.30 3.45
N LEU A 90 -1.29 -5.31 3.25
CA LEU A 90 -1.93 -4.62 2.14
C LEU A 90 -1.70 -3.10 2.19
N LEU A 91 -1.67 -2.51 3.40
CA LEU A 91 -1.39 -1.08 3.56
C LEU A 91 0.05 -0.77 3.19
N GLY A 92 0.99 -1.64 3.57
CA GLY A 92 2.38 -1.58 3.12
C GLY A 92 2.48 -1.65 1.59
N ILE A 93 1.73 -2.55 0.94
CA ILE A 93 1.69 -2.65 -0.52
C ILE A 93 1.15 -1.36 -1.15
N ALA A 94 0.06 -0.80 -0.65
CA ALA A 94 -0.48 0.47 -1.12
C ALA A 94 0.55 1.60 -1.00
N HIS A 95 1.28 1.67 0.11
CA HIS A 95 2.35 2.65 0.29
C HIS A 95 3.54 2.43 -0.66
N LEU A 96 3.87 1.19 -1.03
CA LEU A 96 4.90 0.94 -2.05
C LEU A 96 4.47 1.47 -3.42
N GLU A 97 3.21 1.30 -3.81
CA GLU A 97 2.67 1.84 -5.07
C GLU A 97 2.68 3.38 -5.06
N LEU A 98 2.26 4.01 -3.95
CA LEU A 98 2.34 5.46 -3.77
C LEU A 98 3.79 5.96 -3.87
N ALA A 99 4.73 5.29 -3.20
CA ALA A 99 6.14 5.64 -3.27
C ALA A 99 6.67 5.53 -4.72
N CYS A 100 6.30 4.49 -5.45
CA CYS A 100 6.67 4.36 -6.87
C CYS A 100 6.14 5.52 -7.72
N ARG A 101 4.91 5.97 -7.47
CA ARG A 101 4.31 7.13 -8.16
C ARG A 101 5.10 8.41 -7.89
N GLU A 102 5.43 8.69 -6.63
CA GLU A 102 6.20 9.89 -6.25
C GLU A 102 7.62 9.86 -6.83
N PHE A 103 8.31 8.72 -6.76
CA PHE A 103 9.65 8.59 -7.35
C PHE A 103 9.63 8.75 -8.88
N ALA A 104 8.59 8.23 -9.54
CA ALA A 104 8.42 8.41 -10.98
C ALA A 104 8.14 9.89 -11.34
N GLY A 105 7.36 10.60 -10.52
CA GLY A 105 7.09 12.03 -10.70
C GLY A 105 8.32 12.91 -10.51
N ALA A 106 9.30 12.47 -9.71
CA ALA A 106 10.57 13.15 -9.49
C ALA A 106 11.61 12.93 -10.61
N LEU A 107 11.30 12.15 -11.65
CA LEU A 107 12.22 11.95 -12.77
C LEU A 107 12.34 13.21 -13.64
N PRO A 108 13.54 13.53 -14.19
CA PRO A 108 13.80 14.79 -14.90
C PRO A 108 12.90 15.09 -16.11
N ASP A 109 12.35 14.05 -16.77
CA ASP A 109 11.44 14.20 -17.92
C ASP A 109 9.95 14.29 -17.53
N GLY A 110 9.62 14.22 -16.23
CA GLY A 110 8.26 14.19 -15.67
C GLY A 110 7.48 15.50 -15.71
N GLY A 111 7.92 16.50 -16.49
CA GLY A 111 7.15 17.71 -16.77
C GLY A 111 7.19 18.82 -15.72
N GLY A 112 8.12 18.78 -14.75
CA GLY A 112 8.33 19.91 -13.86
C GLY A 112 9.38 19.68 -12.78
N GLY A 113 10.55 20.32 -12.90
CA GLY A 113 11.42 20.50 -11.76
C GLY A 113 12.87 20.80 -12.13
N GLU A 114 13.37 21.92 -11.61
CA GLU A 114 14.77 22.31 -11.46
C GLU A 114 15.53 21.35 -10.51
N GLY A 115 15.39 20.04 -10.70
CA GLY A 115 16.02 19.03 -9.86
C GLY A 115 17.47 18.81 -10.24
N ASP A 116 18.37 18.83 -9.27
CA ASP A 116 19.77 18.48 -9.49
C ASP A 116 19.93 16.98 -9.85
N ALA A 117 21.06 16.67 -10.49
CA ALA A 117 21.42 15.32 -10.90
C ALA A 117 21.47 14.33 -9.72
N GLU A 118 21.73 14.80 -8.50
CA GLU A 118 21.76 13.94 -7.31
C GLU A 118 20.36 13.45 -6.93
N THR A 119 19.38 14.35 -6.90
CA THR A 119 17.98 14.07 -6.59
C THR A 119 17.36 13.16 -7.65
N GLY A 120 17.60 13.46 -8.94
CA GLY A 120 17.15 12.59 -10.03
C GLY A 120 17.75 11.18 -9.94
N ALA A 121 19.04 11.06 -9.62
CA ALA A 121 19.69 9.76 -9.46
C ALA A 121 19.15 8.97 -8.26
N LEU A 122 18.80 9.66 -7.16
CA LEU A 122 18.17 9.04 -6.00
C LEU A 122 16.75 8.55 -6.33
N ALA A 123 15.95 9.32 -7.06
CA ALA A 123 14.62 8.90 -7.50
C ALA A 123 14.69 7.64 -8.39
N ILE A 124 15.62 7.59 -9.34
CA ILE A 124 15.90 6.42 -10.18
C ILE A 124 16.27 5.21 -9.32
N GLU A 125 17.18 5.40 -8.35
CA GLU A 125 17.63 4.35 -7.44
C GLU A 125 16.49 3.76 -6.62
N LEU A 126 15.69 4.64 -5.98
CA LEU A 126 14.58 4.23 -5.12
C LEU A 126 13.47 3.55 -5.93
N LEU A 127 13.10 4.11 -7.08
CA LEU A 127 12.09 3.52 -7.96
C LEU A 127 12.52 2.13 -8.45
N ALA A 128 13.74 2.02 -8.98
CA ALA A 128 14.22 0.77 -9.54
C ALA A 128 14.44 -0.32 -8.48
N ARG A 129 14.62 0.03 -7.20
CA ARG A 129 14.68 -0.95 -6.10
C ARG A 129 13.34 -1.27 -5.47
N THR A 130 12.34 -0.40 -5.62
CA THR A 130 10.99 -0.63 -5.08
C THR A 130 10.15 -1.48 -6.03
N LEU A 131 10.27 -1.27 -7.34
CA LEU A 131 9.52 -2.00 -8.37
C LEU A 131 9.61 -3.54 -8.28
N PRO A 132 10.77 -4.17 -8.00
CA PRO A 132 10.86 -5.62 -7.85
C PRO A 132 10.06 -6.17 -6.67
N LEU A 133 9.83 -5.38 -5.61
CA LEU A 133 8.98 -5.78 -4.48
C LEU A 133 7.51 -5.98 -4.91
N ARG A 134 7.15 -5.49 -6.09
CA ARG A 134 5.84 -5.62 -6.72
C ARG A 134 5.86 -6.57 -7.92
N GLY A 135 6.95 -7.32 -8.14
CA GLY A 135 7.12 -8.21 -9.29
C GLY A 135 7.30 -7.45 -10.62
N ARG A 136 7.73 -6.19 -10.57
CA ARG A 136 7.90 -5.31 -11.74
C ARG A 136 9.38 -5.21 -12.15
N ASP A 137 10.06 -6.35 -12.26
CA ASP A 137 11.50 -6.43 -12.57
C ASP A 137 11.86 -5.80 -13.92
N ALA A 138 10.99 -5.96 -14.93
CA ALA A 138 11.20 -5.37 -16.25
C ALA A 138 11.18 -3.84 -16.21
N ASP A 139 10.26 -3.25 -15.43
CA ASP A 139 10.15 -1.81 -15.23
C ASP A 139 11.38 -1.29 -14.47
N ALA A 140 11.81 -2.01 -13.42
CA ALA A 140 13.02 -1.68 -12.68
C ALA A 140 14.25 -1.60 -13.61
N ALA A 141 14.42 -2.60 -14.49
CA ALA A 141 15.49 -2.60 -15.48
C ALA A 141 15.36 -1.44 -16.48
N ALA A 142 14.14 -1.05 -16.85
CA ALA A 142 13.92 0.11 -17.71
C ALA A 142 14.33 1.42 -17.03
N VAL A 143 13.99 1.61 -15.75
CA VAL A 143 14.39 2.79 -14.96
C VAL A 143 15.91 2.89 -14.83
N TRP A 144 16.60 1.76 -14.59
CA TRP A 144 18.07 1.76 -14.59
C TRP A 144 18.66 2.15 -15.95
N ARG A 145 18.17 1.57 -17.05
CA ARG A 145 18.64 1.92 -18.40
C ARG A 145 18.41 3.39 -18.73
N TYR A 146 17.25 3.93 -18.33
CA TYR A 146 16.93 5.35 -18.48
C TYR A 146 18.01 6.22 -17.81
N GLY A 147 18.32 5.99 -16.53
CA GLY A 147 19.33 6.76 -15.82
C GLY A 147 20.74 6.62 -16.37
N LEU A 148 21.15 5.41 -16.75
CA LEU A 148 22.50 5.14 -17.27
C LEU A 148 22.72 5.74 -18.67
N GLY A 149 21.65 5.85 -19.46
CA GLY A 149 21.65 6.40 -20.82
C GLY A 149 21.21 7.85 -20.90
N HIS A 150 21.02 8.54 -19.78
CA HIS A 150 20.48 9.90 -19.77
C HIS A 150 21.46 10.89 -20.46
N PRO A 151 20.95 11.88 -21.22
CA PRO A 151 21.80 12.87 -21.90
C PRO A 151 22.65 13.74 -20.96
N ASP A 152 22.17 13.97 -19.74
CA ASP A 152 22.95 14.63 -18.70
C ASP A 152 24.05 13.69 -18.16
N PRO A 153 25.34 13.99 -18.42
CA PRO A 153 26.44 13.15 -17.99
C PRO A 153 26.60 13.11 -16.47
N GLU A 154 26.18 14.15 -15.74
CA GLU A 154 26.26 14.20 -14.28
C GLU A 154 25.27 13.23 -13.65
N LEU A 155 24.01 13.27 -14.10
CA LEU A 155 22.99 12.30 -13.69
C LEU A 155 23.44 10.87 -13.98
N ALA A 156 23.91 10.59 -15.20
CA ALA A 156 24.36 9.27 -15.57
C ALA A 156 25.54 8.78 -14.72
N ALA A 157 26.47 9.67 -14.34
CA ALA A 157 27.56 9.34 -13.42
C ALA A 157 27.04 8.99 -12.02
N GLN A 158 26.09 9.75 -11.49
CA GLN A 158 25.48 9.48 -10.18
C GLN A 158 24.72 8.14 -10.17
N VAL A 159 23.97 7.83 -11.24
CA VAL A 159 23.27 6.55 -11.38
C VAL A 159 24.25 5.37 -11.39
N ARG A 160 25.40 5.48 -12.08
CA ARG A 160 26.44 4.43 -12.08
C ARG A 160 26.99 4.17 -10.68
N LEU A 161 27.23 5.23 -9.89
CA LEU A 161 27.69 5.10 -8.50
C LEU A 161 26.68 4.36 -7.63
N ARG A 162 25.39 4.64 -7.82
CA ARG A 162 24.28 4.05 -7.03
C ARG A 162 23.97 2.61 -7.41
N LEU A 163 24.07 2.26 -8.69
CA LEU A 163 23.89 0.88 -9.17
C LEU A 163 24.87 -0.08 -8.49
N GLY A 164 26.11 0.36 -8.23
CA GLY A 164 27.13 -0.44 -7.55
C GLY A 164 26.95 -0.57 -6.04
N ARG A 165 25.96 0.11 -5.44
CA ARG A 165 25.66 -0.03 -4.01
C ARG A 165 24.87 -1.31 -3.79
N ASP A 166 25.47 -2.24 -3.05
CA ASP A 166 24.74 -3.39 -2.53
C ASP A 166 23.86 -2.94 -1.35
N VAL A 167 22.60 -3.39 -1.32
CA VAL A 167 21.65 -3.12 -0.22
C VAL A 167 21.43 -4.40 0.60
N ARG A 168 22.16 -5.50 0.31
CA ARG A 168 22.13 -6.68 1.16
C ARG A 168 22.64 -6.32 2.56
N PRO A 169 21.92 -6.68 3.63
CA PRO A 169 22.53 -6.70 4.94
C PRO A 169 23.65 -7.75 4.91
N MET A 170 24.85 -7.36 5.35
CA MET A 170 25.90 -8.31 5.71
C MET A 170 25.34 -9.18 6.85
N VAL A 171 24.79 -10.34 6.50
CA VAL A 171 24.58 -11.39 7.49
C VAL A 171 25.93 -12.06 7.66
N GLU A 172 26.67 -11.66 8.68
CA GLU A 172 27.78 -12.47 9.16
C GLU A 172 27.17 -13.77 9.69
N VAL A 173 27.25 -14.81 8.87
CA VAL A 173 26.95 -16.17 9.32
C VAL A 173 28.07 -16.54 10.27
N GLY A 174 27.81 -16.47 11.57
CA GLY A 174 28.68 -17.05 12.58
C GLY A 174 28.85 -18.53 12.29
N GLU A 175 30.09 -18.98 12.13
CA GLU A 175 30.44 -20.39 12.05
C GLU A 175 30.22 -21.02 13.43
N ASP A 176 29.37 -22.04 13.50
CA ASP A 176 29.24 -22.96 14.65
C ASP A 176 30.44 -23.92 14.73
#